data_AF-A0A2S4VCV7-F1
#
_entry.id   AF-A0A2S4VCV7-F1
#
_cell.length_a   1.000
_cell.length_b   1.000
_cell.length_c   1.000
_cell.angle_alpha   90.00
_cell.angle_beta   90.00
_cell.angle_gamma   90.00
#
_symmetry.space_group_name_H-M   'P 1'
#
loop_
_entity.id
_entity.type
_entity.pdbx_description
1 polymer ?
#
loop_
_entity_poly.entity_id
_entity_poly.type
_entity_poly.pdbx_seq_one_letter_code
_entity_poly.pdbx_strand_id
1 'polypeptide(L)'
;MSTSQSVQTFGKKKTATAVAFCKDGKGLIRINGTPIALVQPEILRYKVYEPILIAGADAFSKLDIRVRVSGGGHTSQVYAIRQALAKAVVAFYAKYYDAASSLALRKVLIQYDRTLLVADPRRMEPKKFGGKGARSRFQKSLSPLRLPHLQFSWGTKVLGTDTHLILYNAATVKFLLGSCCYSLCLRLCVMQSMPLSSKPHQDMESIATQPHWFWPS
;
A
#
# COMPACT_ATOMS: atom_id res chain seq x y z
N MET A 1 -41.20 -12.02 20.05
CA MET A 1 -40.43 -11.82 18.80
C MET A 1 -39.20 -12.71 18.87
N SER A 2 -39.09 -13.74 18.03
CA SER A 2 -37.86 -14.54 17.95
C SER A 2 -36.72 -13.65 17.45
N THR A 3 -35.72 -13.42 18.29
CA THR A 3 -34.54 -12.63 17.94
C THR A 3 -33.71 -13.40 16.93
N SER A 4 -33.70 -12.94 15.67
CA SER A 4 -32.89 -13.55 14.62
C SER A 4 -31.41 -13.23 14.84
N GLN A 5 -30.56 -14.27 14.80
CA GLN A 5 -29.12 -14.11 14.91
C GLN A 5 -28.63 -13.19 13.78
N SER A 6 -28.02 -12.08 14.16
CA SER A 6 -27.61 -11.06 13.21
C SER A 6 -26.40 -10.28 13.68
N VAL A 7 -25.53 -9.95 12.73
CA VAL A 7 -24.33 -9.15 12.96
C VAL A 7 -24.26 -8.05 11.93
N GLN A 8 -23.92 -6.85 12.39
CA GLN A 8 -23.61 -5.72 11.54
C GLN A 8 -22.12 -5.42 11.59
N THR A 9 -21.49 -5.33 10.42
CA THR A 9 -20.08 -4.96 10.28
C THR A 9 -19.90 -3.86 9.24
N PHE A 10 -18.72 -3.24 9.23
CA PHE A 10 -18.41 -2.18 8.30
C PHE A 10 -17.01 -2.32 7.66
N GLY A 11 -16.93 -1.98 6.38
CA GLY A 11 -15.71 -1.79 5.61
C GLY A 11 -15.53 -0.31 5.26
N LYS A 12 -14.29 0.17 5.26
CA LYS A 12 -13.98 1.57 4.91
C LYS A 12 -12.75 1.62 4.01
N LYS A 13 -12.87 2.34 2.89
CA LYS A 13 -11.74 2.64 2.01
C LYS A 13 -11.90 4.03 1.44
N LYS A 14 -10.92 4.92 1.72
CA LYS A 14 -11.10 6.36 1.45
C LYS A 14 -12.48 6.79 1.98
N THR A 15 -13.21 7.64 1.25
CA THR A 15 -14.54 8.11 1.64
C THR A 15 -15.66 7.07 1.47
N ALA A 16 -15.38 5.89 0.86
CA ALA A 16 -16.39 4.85 0.71
C ALA A 16 -16.60 4.09 2.03
N THR A 17 -17.86 3.91 2.39
CA THR A 17 -18.30 3.12 3.54
C THR A 17 -19.25 2.03 3.08
N ALA A 18 -18.94 0.79 3.45
CA ALA A 18 -19.79 -0.38 3.19
C ALA A 18 -20.26 -0.94 4.52
N VAL A 19 -21.56 -1.14 4.69
CA VAL A 19 -22.18 -1.74 5.86
C VAL A 19 -22.74 -3.08 5.45
N ALA A 20 -22.29 -4.15 6.09
CA ALA A 20 -22.77 -5.51 5.85
C ALA A 20 -23.65 -5.96 7.02
N PHE A 21 -24.86 -6.40 6.69
CA PHE A 21 -25.76 -7.08 7.60
C PHE A 21 -25.74 -8.56 7.28
N CYS A 22 -25.36 -9.36 8.28
CA CYS A 22 -25.25 -10.81 8.16
C CYS A 22 -26.31 -11.45 9.06
N LYS A 23 -26.97 -12.46 8.52
CA LYS A 23 -27.97 -13.27 9.20
C LYS A 23 -27.74 -14.73 8.84
N ASP A 24 -28.24 -15.65 9.65
CA ASP A 24 -28.33 -17.05 9.23
C ASP A 24 -29.27 -17.17 8.02
N GLY A 25 -28.89 -17.98 7.05
CA GLY A 25 -29.63 -18.13 5.81
C GLY A 25 -29.05 -19.17 4.87
N LYS A 26 -29.24 -18.96 3.56
CA LYS A 26 -28.97 -19.94 2.49
C LYS A 26 -27.78 -19.57 1.61
N GLY A 27 -26.97 -18.58 1.99
CA GLY A 27 -25.80 -18.15 1.20
C GLY A 27 -26.07 -17.01 0.23
N LEU A 28 -27.13 -16.23 0.44
CA LEU A 28 -27.52 -15.15 -0.46
C LEU A 28 -26.68 -13.89 -0.17
N ILE A 29 -25.84 -13.50 -1.13
CA ILE A 29 -25.02 -12.28 -1.04
C ILE A 29 -25.56 -11.20 -1.99
N ARG A 30 -26.04 -10.09 -1.43
CA ARG A 30 -26.59 -8.95 -2.17
C ARG A 30 -25.89 -7.65 -1.82
N ILE A 31 -25.53 -6.86 -2.83
CA ILE A 31 -24.90 -5.55 -2.71
C ILE A 31 -25.87 -4.51 -3.30
N ASN A 32 -26.34 -3.58 -2.47
CA ASN A 32 -27.33 -2.56 -2.82
C ASN A 32 -28.67 -3.08 -3.41
N GLY A 33 -28.97 -4.37 -3.25
CA GLY A 33 -30.15 -5.02 -3.82
C GLY A 33 -29.84 -5.92 -5.02
N THR A 34 -28.64 -5.78 -5.58
CA THR A 34 -28.15 -6.54 -6.72
C THR A 34 -27.32 -7.74 -6.26
N PRO A 35 -27.35 -8.91 -6.93
CA PRO A 35 -26.46 -10.03 -6.60
C PRO A 35 -24.98 -9.69 -6.83
N ILE A 36 -24.09 -10.37 -6.10
CA ILE A 36 -22.63 -10.20 -6.19
C ILE A 36 -22.07 -10.38 -7.63
N ALA A 37 -22.74 -11.18 -8.45
CA ALA A 37 -22.36 -11.43 -9.84
C ALA A 37 -22.57 -10.23 -10.77
N LEU A 38 -23.30 -9.19 -10.37
CA LEU A 38 -23.54 -8.02 -11.24
C LEU A 38 -22.85 -6.76 -10.69
N VAL A 39 -21.81 -6.93 -9.87
CA VAL A 39 -21.01 -5.78 -9.39
C VAL A 39 -20.24 -5.18 -10.55
N GLN A 40 -20.37 -3.86 -10.72
CA GLN A 40 -19.59 -3.09 -11.68
C GLN A 40 -18.43 -2.36 -10.97
N PRO A 41 -17.25 -2.22 -11.60
CA PRO A 41 -16.83 -2.70 -12.92
C PRO A 41 -16.40 -4.18 -12.92
N GLU A 42 -16.54 -4.84 -14.07
CA GLU A 42 -16.36 -6.30 -14.20
C GLU A 42 -14.97 -6.80 -13.81
N ILE A 43 -13.93 -6.05 -14.19
CA ILE A 43 -12.52 -6.37 -13.90
C ILE A 43 -12.28 -6.49 -12.39
N LEU A 44 -12.97 -5.67 -11.59
CA LEU A 44 -12.80 -5.63 -10.14
C LEU A 44 -13.71 -6.61 -9.39
N ARG A 45 -14.58 -7.36 -10.08
CA ARG A 45 -15.46 -8.35 -9.44
C ARG A 45 -14.68 -9.42 -8.69
N TYR A 46 -13.57 -9.87 -9.25
CA TYR A 46 -12.68 -10.85 -8.61
C TYR A 46 -12.22 -10.40 -7.21
N LYS A 47 -12.02 -9.09 -6.99
CA LYS A 47 -11.65 -8.55 -5.66
C LYS A 47 -12.76 -8.71 -4.63
N VAL A 48 -14.02 -8.75 -5.03
CA VAL A 48 -15.16 -9.00 -4.12
C VAL A 48 -15.26 -10.49 -3.77
N TYR A 49 -14.90 -11.38 -4.70
CA TYR A 49 -14.93 -12.84 -4.50
C TYR A 49 -13.78 -13.39 -3.66
N GLU A 50 -12.63 -12.70 -3.60
CA GLU A 50 -11.48 -13.12 -2.79
C GLU A 50 -11.85 -13.61 -1.37
N PRO A 51 -12.58 -12.87 -0.51
CA PRO A 51 -12.92 -13.36 0.83
C PRO A 51 -13.77 -14.64 0.81
N ILE A 52 -14.55 -14.87 -0.25
CA ILE A 52 -15.38 -16.08 -0.41
C ILE A 52 -14.51 -17.28 -0.78
N LEU A 53 -13.60 -17.09 -1.72
CA LEU A 53 -12.68 -18.13 -2.16
C LEU A 53 -11.69 -18.53 -1.06
N ILE A 54 -11.22 -17.57 -0.27
CA ILE A 54 -10.22 -17.79 0.78
C ILE A 54 -10.81 -18.49 2.01
N ALA A 55 -12.00 -18.09 2.45
CA ALA A 55 -12.65 -18.71 3.61
C ALA A 55 -13.40 -20.00 3.26
N GLY A 56 -13.55 -20.32 1.98
CA GLY A 56 -14.27 -21.51 1.49
C GLY A 56 -15.78 -21.27 1.35
N ALA A 57 -16.39 -21.94 0.37
CA ALA A 57 -17.83 -21.81 0.10
C ALA A 57 -18.70 -22.26 1.29
N ASP A 58 -18.22 -23.21 2.09
CA ASP A 58 -18.93 -23.78 3.23
C ASP A 58 -19.17 -22.77 4.35
N ALA A 59 -18.28 -21.77 4.48
CA ALA A 59 -18.44 -20.71 5.46
C ALA A 59 -19.55 -19.71 5.09
N PHE A 60 -19.82 -19.56 3.79
CA PHE A 60 -20.82 -18.63 3.28
C PHE A 60 -22.17 -19.31 3.01
N SER A 61 -22.22 -20.62 2.80
CA SER A 61 -23.48 -21.34 2.49
C SER A 61 -24.55 -21.20 3.58
N LYS A 62 -24.14 -20.96 4.83
CA LYS A 62 -25.02 -20.79 6.00
C LYS A 62 -25.42 -19.33 6.26
N LEU A 63 -24.86 -18.37 5.52
CA LEU A 63 -24.95 -16.94 5.84
C LEU A 63 -25.61 -16.15 4.70
N ASP A 64 -26.65 -15.39 5.04
CA ASP A 64 -27.20 -14.38 4.14
C ASP A 64 -26.62 -13.01 4.46
N ILE A 65 -26.02 -12.37 3.45
CA ILE A 65 -25.30 -11.10 3.60
C ILE A 65 -25.90 -10.03 2.70
N ARG A 66 -26.38 -8.95 3.32
CA ARG A 66 -26.83 -7.74 2.65
C ARG A 66 -25.86 -6.60 2.89
N VAL A 67 -25.24 -6.11 1.83
CA VAL A 67 -24.30 -4.98 1.88
C VAL A 67 -24.95 -3.72 1.33
N ARG A 68 -24.82 -2.61 2.06
CA ARG A 68 -25.16 -1.26 1.61
C ARG A 68 -23.89 -0.42 1.50
N VAL A 69 -23.71 0.28 0.40
CA VAL A 69 -22.50 1.07 0.14
C VAL A 69 -22.86 2.51 -0.18
N SER A 70 -22.11 3.45 0.39
CA SER A 70 -22.26 4.88 0.17
C SER A 70 -20.90 5.59 0.05
N GLY A 71 -20.85 6.64 -0.77
CA GLY A 71 -19.68 7.50 -0.96
C GLY A 71 -18.55 6.88 -1.81
N GLY A 72 -17.48 7.65 -1.99
CA GLY A 72 -16.31 7.26 -2.79
C GLY A 72 -16.59 7.07 -4.28
N GLY A 73 -15.69 6.37 -4.97
CA GLY A 73 -15.87 5.91 -6.35
C GLY A 73 -15.78 4.38 -6.47
N HIS A 74 -15.94 3.86 -7.69
CA HIS A 74 -16.02 2.43 -8.00
C HIS A 74 -14.96 1.56 -7.31
N THR A 75 -13.68 1.91 -7.48
CA THR A 75 -12.56 1.15 -6.88
C THR A 75 -12.64 1.15 -5.35
N SER A 76 -12.82 2.31 -4.72
CA SER A 76 -12.93 2.41 -3.26
C SER A 76 -14.14 1.65 -2.70
N GLN A 77 -15.26 1.65 -3.42
CA GLN A 77 -16.46 0.91 -3.02
C GLN A 77 -16.20 -0.60 -3.03
N VAL A 78 -15.60 -1.13 -4.11
CA VAL A 78 -15.23 -2.56 -4.20
C VAL A 78 -14.35 -2.99 -3.03
N TYR A 79 -13.30 -2.23 -2.71
CA TYR A 79 -12.42 -2.55 -1.58
C TYR A 79 -13.13 -2.44 -0.23
N ALA A 80 -14.09 -1.51 -0.08
CA ALA A 80 -14.90 -1.42 1.13
C ALA A 80 -15.86 -2.62 1.27
N ILE A 81 -16.49 -3.07 0.19
CA ILE A 81 -17.35 -4.27 0.16
C ILE A 81 -16.53 -5.51 0.52
N ARG A 82 -15.40 -5.71 -0.16
CA ARG A 82 -14.44 -6.79 0.11
C ARG A 82 -14.11 -6.89 1.60
N GLN A 83 -13.79 -5.75 2.21
CA GLN A 83 -13.48 -5.67 3.64
C GLN A 83 -14.70 -5.97 4.53
N ALA A 84 -15.88 -5.47 4.17
CA ALA A 84 -17.11 -5.69 4.91
C ALA A 84 -17.50 -7.18 4.94
N LEU A 85 -17.37 -7.88 3.80
CA LEU A 85 -17.64 -9.33 3.68
C LEU A 85 -16.69 -10.17 4.55
N ALA A 86 -15.38 -9.89 4.51
CA ALA A 86 -14.42 -10.62 5.33
C ALA A 86 -14.68 -10.44 6.83
N LYS A 87 -14.94 -9.21 7.28
CA LYS A 87 -15.28 -8.92 8.68
C LYS A 87 -16.60 -9.54 9.11
N ALA A 88 -17.59 -9.52 8.22
CA ALA A 88 -18.90 -10.08 8.43
C ALA A 88 -18.83 -11.55 8.86
N VAL A 89 -18.13 -12.39 8.08
CA VAL A 89 -18.01 -13.81 8.39
C VAL A 89 -17.26 -14.04 9.69
N VAL A 90 -16.10 -13.39 9.88
CA VAL A 90 -15.33 -13.55 11.12
C VAL A 90 -16.14 -13.13 12.35
N ALA A 91 -16.88 -12.02 12.27
CA ALA A 91 -17.69 -11.54 13.38
C ALA A 91 -18.92 -12.42 13.66
N PHE A 92 -19.48 -13.06 12.64
CA PHE A 92 -20.58 -14.00 12.79
C PHE A 92 -20.11 -15.28 13.51
N TYR A 93 -19.01 -15.87 13.01
CA TYR A 93 -18.40 -17.05 13.62
C TYR A 93 -17.95 -16.81 15.06
N ALA A 94 -17.38 -15.63 15.34
CA ALA A 94 -16.97 -15.28 16.70
C ALA A 94 -18.13 -15.14 17.70
N LYS A 95 -19.36 -14.87 17.23
CA LYS A 95 -20.52 -14.67 18.09
C LYS A 95 -21.40 -15.91 18.26
N TYR A 96 -21.58 -16.70 17.20
CA TYR A 96 -22.62 -17.73 17.14
C TYR A 96 -22.11 -19.16 16.94
N TYR A 97 -20.87 -19.34 16.49
CA TYR A 97 -20.28 -20.67 16.29
C TYR A 97 -19.22 -20.94 17.37
N ASP A 98 -17.93 -20.83 17.05
CA ASP A 98 -16.85 -21.12 17.98
C ASP A 98 -15.72 -20.09 17.89
N ALA A 99 -15.04 -19.87 19.02
CA ALA A 99 -13.85 -19.04 19.05
C ALA A 99 -12.73 -19.62 18.17
N ALA A 100 -12.53 -20.95 18.18
CA ALA A 100 -11.46 -21.61 17.43
C ALA A 100 -11.63 -21.46 15.91
N SER A 101 -12.85 -21.66 15.39
CA SER A 101 -13.16 -21.51 13.97
C SER A 101 -13.01 -20.05 13.52
N SER A 102 -13.45 -19.09 14.34
CA SER A 102 -13.27 -17.66 14.05
C SER A 102 -11.78 -17.25 13.96
N LEU A 103 -10.93 -17.83 14.83
CA LEU A 103 -9.48 -17.59 14.82
C LEU A 103 -8.80 -18.24 13.61
N ALA A 104 -9.24 -19.43 13.19
CA ALA A 104 -8.75 -20.09 11.99
C ALA A 104 -9.05 -19.23 10.74
N LEU A 105 -10.31 -18.81 10.56
CA LEU A 105 -10.71 -17.93 9.45
C LEU A 105 -9.92 -16.61 9.46
N ARG A 106 -9.76 -16.01 10.64
CA ARG A 106 -8.98 -14.78 10.79
C ARG A 106 -7.51 -14.98 10.37
N LYS A 107 -6.88 -16.10 10.73
CA LYS A 107 -5.49 -16.40 10.35
C LYS A 107 -5.35 -16.56 8.83
N VAL A 108 -6.24 -17.34 8.20
CA VAL A 108 -6.23 -17.56 6.75
C VAL A 108 -6.42 -16.24 5.99
N LEU A 109 -7.38 -15.40 6.41
CA LEU A 109 -7.62 -14.09 5.79
C LEU A 109 -6.43 -13.13 5.95
N ILE A 110 -5.80 -13.09 7.13
CA ILE A 110 -4.63 -12.24 7.39
C ILE A 110 -3.41 -12.71 6.59
N GLN A 111 -3.22 -14.03 6.48
CA GLN A 111 -2.12 -14.61 5.72
C GLN A 111 -2.18 -14.23 4.24
N TYR A 112 -3.38 -14.17 3.66
CA TYR A 112 -3.56 -13.67 2.30
C TYR A 112 -3.39 -12.15 2.22
N ASP A 113 -4.18 -11.39 2.98
CA ASP A 113 -4.12 -9.93 2.95
C ASP A 113 -4.67 -9.31 4.24
N ARG A 114 -3.80 -8.61 4.97
CA ARG A 114 -4.16 -7.87 6.19
C ARG A 114 -5.28 -6.85 5.96
N THR A 115 -5.40 -6.29 4.76
CA THR A 115 -6.38 -5.24 4.44
C THR A 115 -7.82 -5.76 4.35
N LEU A 116 -8.02 -7.08 4.29
CA LEU A 116 -9.35 -7.70 4.37
C LEU A 116 -10.03 -7.46 5.73
N LEU A 117 -9.24 -7.45 6.81
CA LEU A 117 -9.76 -7.21 8.17
C LEU A 117 -9.44 -5.81 8.66
N VAL A 118 -8.27 -5.26 8.37
CA VAL A 118 -7.84 -3.94 8.86
C VAL A 118 -8.02 -2.89 7.76
N ALA A 119 -8.66 -1.76 8.09
CA ALA A 119 -8.92 -0.71 7.10
C ALA A 119 -7.63 0.04 6.76
N ASP A 120 -7.47 0.41 5.48
CA ASP A 120 -6.39 1.29 5.05
C ASP A 120 -6.65 2.73 5.54
N PRO A 121 -5.77 3.31 6.37
CA PRO A 121 -6.00 4.62 6.98
C PRO A 121 -5.77 5.80 6.02
N ARG A 122 -5.18 5.59 4.83
CA ARG A 122 -4.76 6.69 3.93
C ARG A 122 -5.93 7.60 3.51
N ARG A 123 -5.72 8.91 3.62
CA ARG A 123 -6.66 9.99 3.25
C ARG A 123 -5.99 11.05 2.38
N MET A 124 -6.78 11.85 1.67
CA MET A 124 -6.24 12.97 0.92
C MET A 124 -5.74 14.03 1.89
N GLU A 125 -4.47 14.39 1.75
CA GLU A 125 -3.89 15.53 2.44
C GLU A 125 -4.58 16.82 1.95
N PRO A 126 -4.88 17.78 2.84
CA PRO A 126 -5.49 19.03 2.44
C PRO A 126 -4.55 19.85 1.55
N LYS A 127 -5.12 20.54 0.56
CA LYS A 127 -4.37 21.45 -0.31
C LYS A 127 -3.84 22.65 0.49
N LYS A 128 -2.58 23.02 0.27
CA LYS A 128 -1.98 24.26 0.78
C LYS A 128 -1.93 25.32 -0.34
N PHE A 129 -1.86 26.60 0.03
CA PHE A 129 -1.73 27.69 -0.94
C PHE A 129 -0.41 27.61 -1.72
N GLY A 130 -0.33 28.27 -2.87
CA GLY A 130 0.90 28.34 -3.67
C GLY A 130 1.15 27.15 -4.61
N GLY A 131 0.10 26.42 -4.99
CA GLY A 131 0.16 25.42 -6.06
C GLY A 131 -1.17 24.70 -6.30
N LYS A 132 -1.18 23.72 -7.21
CA LYS A 132 -2.41 23.02 -7.60
C LYS A 132 -2.80 21.88 -6.63
N GLY A 133 -1.82 21.17 -6.09
CA GLY A 133 -2.03 19.99 -5.22
C GLY A 133 -1.55 20.19 -3.78
N ALA A 134 -1.64 19.14 -2.97
CA ALA A 134 -1.19 19.16 -1.57
C ALA A 134 0.30 19.52 -1.42
N ARG A 135 1.15 19.02 -2.33
CA ARG A 135 2.61 19.24 -2.33
C ARG A 135 3.14 19.93 -3.59
N SER A 136 2.31 20.00 -4.65
CA SER A 136 2.68 20.67 -5.90
C SER A 136 2.74 22.18 -5.68
N ARG A 137 3.81 22.82 -6.19
CA ARG A 137 3.98 24.28 -6.22
C ARG A 137 3.84 24.80 -7.65
N PHE A 138 3.42 26.06 -7.80
CA PHE A 138 3.47 26.70 -9.12
C PHE A 138 4.92 26.87 -9.58
N GLN A 139 5.16 26.71 -10.88
CA GLN A 139 6.47 26.93 -11.48
C GLN A 139 6.87 28.41 -11.34
N LYS A 140 8.09 28.68 -10.89
CA LYS A 140 8.67 30.03 -10.86
C LYS A 140 9.44 30.26 -12.15
N SER A 141 9.17 31.36 -12.84
CA SER A 141 10.06 31.87 -13.88
C SER A 141 11.17 32.67 -13.21
N LEU A 142 12.37 32.10 -13.08
CA LEU A 142 13.54 32.91 -12.73
C LEU A 142 13.94 33.72 -13.96
N SER A 143 13.43 34.96 -14.07
CA SER A 143 14.22 36.01 -14.71
C SER A 143 15.23 36.48 -13.67
N PRO A 144 16.55 36.36 -13.90
CA PRO A 144 17.50 37.11 -13.09
C PRO A 144 17.08 38.57 -13.25
N LEU A 145 16.75 39.25 -12.15
CA LEU A 145 16.69 40.70 -12.17
C LEU A 145 18.09 41.15 -12.58
N ARG A 146 18.24 41.47 -13.86
CA ARG A 146 19.41 42.15 -14.40
C ARG A 146 19.34 43.53 -13.74
N LEU A 147 19.93 43.65 -12.55
CA LEU A 147 20.20 44.95 -11.95
C LEU A 147 20.81 45.79 -13.07
N PRO A 148 20.23 46.95 -13.43
CA PRO A 148 20.81 47.80 -14.44
C PRO A 148 22.17 48.23 -13.93
N HIS A 149 23.21 47.60 -14.49
CA HIS A 149 24.50 48.19 -14.77
C HIS A 149 24.95 49.28 -13.78
N LEU A 150 25.07 48.97 -12.50
CA LEU A 150 26.01 49.70 -11.66
C LEU A 150 27.39 49.18 -12.08
N GLN A 151 27.95 49.95 -13.01
CA GLN A 151 29.30 49.83 -13.53
C GLN A 151 30.25 50.03 -12.33
N PHE A 152 30.47 48.99 -11.53
CA PHE A 152 31.69 48.94 -10.73
C PHE A 152 32.82 48.82 -11.75
N SER A 153 33.37 49.99 -12.10
CA SER A 153 34.65 50.12 -12.74
C SER A 153 35.67 49.41 -11.85
N TRP A 154 35.92 48.14 -12.15
CA TRP A 154 37.18 47.52 -11.74
C TRP A 154 38.25 48.20 -12.55
N GLY A 155 38.81 49.28 -11.98
CA GLY A 155 40.03 49.89 -12.47
C GLY A 155 41.11 48.82 -12.47
N THR A 156 41.32 48.18 -13.62
CA THR A 156 42.48 47.35 -13.89
C THR A 156 43.65 48.30 -14.09
N LYS A 157 44.27 48.74 -12.98
CA LYS A 157 45.65 49.22 -13.04
C LYS A 157 46.54 48.00 -13.23
N VAL A 158 46.81 47.69 -14.48
CA VAL A 158 47.94 46.86 -14.87
C VAL A 158 49.16 47.78 -14.93
N LEU A 159 49.91 47.80 -13.83
CA LEU A 159 51.34 48.15 -13.81
C LEU A 159 51.96 46.91 -13.18
N GLY A 160 52.60 46.05 -13.94
CA GLY A 160 53.93 46.32 -14.47
C GLY A 160 54.83 45.31 -13.76
N THR A 161 55.45 44.47 -14.58
CA THR A 161 56.57 43.57 -14.31
C THR A 161 57.31 43.86 -13.00
N ASP A 162 57.54 42.85 -12.17
CA ASP A 162 58.90 42.36 -11.90
C ASP A 162 58.88 41.15 -10.97
N THR A 163 59.59 40.13 -11.45
CA THR A 163 60.37 39.13 -10.72
C THR A 163 60.36 39.22 -9.18
N HIS A 164 60.00 38.12 -8.51
CA HIS A 164 60.99 37.32 -7.77
C HIS A 164 60.29 36.15 -7.04
N LEU A 165 60.83 34.95 -7.29
CA LEU A 165 60.80 33.81 -6.37
C LEU A 165 61.10 34.28 -4.94
N ILE A 166 60.37 33.78 -3.95
CA ILE A 166 60.91 33.35 -2.65
C ILE A 166 59.94 32.31 -2.08
N LEU A 167 60.43 31.07 -2.06
CA LEU A 167 60.03 30.00 -1.15
C LEU A 167 60.25 30.46 0.30
N TYR A 168 59.47 29.90 1.23
CA TYR A 168 59.77 29.56 2.63
C TYR A 168 58.56 29.90 3.52
N ASN A 169 57.81 28.90 3.99
CA ASN A 169 58.04 27.99 5.13
C ASN A 169 57.72 28.62 6.50
N ALA A 170 56.86 27.91 7.23
CA ALA A 170 56.73 27.82 8.69
C ALA A 170 56.71 29.10 9.54
N ALA A 171 55.66 29.25 10.35
CA ALA A 171 55.78 29.31 11.83
C ALA A 171 54.50 29.85 12.50
N THR A 172 53.88 29.00 13.31
CA THR A 172 53.37 29.25 14.68
C THR A 172 52.80 30.62 15.06
N VAL A 173 51.54 30.64 15.54
CA VAL A 173 51.08 31.05 16.91
C VAL A 173 49.68 30.42 17.11
N LYS A 174 49.51 29.25 17.76
CA LYS A 174 49.33 28.95 19.20
C LYS A 174 48.24 29.74 19.96
N PHE A 175 47.24 28.97 20.46
CA PHE A 175 46.61 29.05 21.80
C PHE A 175 45.62 30.23 22.04
N LEU A 176 44.36 30.06 22.46
CA LEU A 176 43.84 29.32 23.63
C LEU A 176 42.30 29.16 23.60
N LEU A 177 41.86 28.06 24.20
CA LEU A 177 40.61 27.83 24.96
C LEU A 177 39.29 27.58 24.20
N GLY A 178 38.91 26.30 24.21
CA GLY A 178 37.56 25.81 23.91
C GLY A 178 37.51 24.29 23.92
N SER A 179 38.05 23.68 24.98
CA SER A 179 38.23 22.23 25.11
C SER A 179 36.91 21.49 25.32
N CYS A 180 36.96 20.23 24.86
CA CYS A 180 36.20 19.06 25.30
C CYS A 180 34.83 18.81 24.63
N CYS A 181 34.51 17.60 24.19
CA CYS A 181 35.24 16.33 24.15
C CYS A 181 34.45 15.34 23.29
N TYR A 182 35.17 14.53 22.51
CA TYR A 182 34.96 13.09 22.21
C TYR A 182 33.54 12.62 21.77
N SER A 183 33.35 11.85 20.70
CA SER A 183 34.18 10.73 20.24
C SER A 183 33.82 10.37 18.79
N LEU A 184 34.84 10.36 17.92
CA LEU A 184 34.88 9.55 16.70
C LEU A 184 35.32 8.14 17.13
N CYS A 185 34.66 7.09 16.67
CA CYS A 185 35.33 6.01 15.91
C CYS A 185 34.40 4.82 15.60
N LEU A 186 34.23 4.61 14.30
CA LEU A 186 34.49 3.39 13.55
C LEU A 186 34.12 2.02 14.15
N ARG A 187 33.40 1.26 13.30
CA ARG A 187 33.48 -0.19 12.98
C ARG A 187 32.04 -0.73 12.87
N LEU A 188 31.61 -1.49 11.87
CA LEU A 188 32.25 -2.26 10.82
C LEU A 188 31.22 -2.41 9.68
N CYS A 189 31.64 -2.09 8.46
CA CYS A 189 30.97 -2.52 7.24
C CYS A 189 31.49 -3.95 6.95
N VAL A 190 30.66 -4.97 7.14
CA VAL A 190 30.96 -6.34 6.71
C VAL A 190 30.17 -6.60 5.42
N MET A 191 30.91 -6.57 4.32
CA MET A 191 30.62 -7.33 3.11
C MET A 191 30.64 -8.83 3.43
N GLN A 192 29.62 -9.56 3.00
CA GLN A 192 29.69 -11.00 2.71
C GLN A 192 28.49 -11.32 1.80
N SER A 193 28.70 -11.27 0.48
CA SER A 193 28.95 -12.43 -0.40
C SER A 193 27.81 -13.46 -0.42
N MET A 194 27.05 -13.41 -1.52
CA MET A 194 26.15 -14.43 -2.04
C MET A 194 26.86 -15.77 -2.22
N PRO A 195 26.14 -16.89 -2.05
CA PRO A 195 26.26 -17.99 -3.00
C PRO A 195 24.93 -18.27 -3.73
N LEU A 196 25.04 -18.38 -5.05
CA LEU A 196 24.08 -18.99 -5.96
C LEU A 196 23.75 -20.41 -5.45
N SER A 197 22.46 -20.70 -5.24
CA SER A 197 21.97 -22.08 -5.11
C SER A 197 21.21 -22.45 -6.38
N SER A 198 21.76 -23.44 -7.06
CA SER A 198 21.35 -24.09 -8.29
C SER A 198 20.01 -24.81 -8.15
N LYS A 199 19.09 -24.56 -9.09
CA LYS A 199 17.89 -25.38 -9.33
C LYS A 199 18.32 -26.71 -9.95
N PRO A 200 17.84 -27.86 -9.47
CA PRO A 200 17.82 -29.08 -10.27
C PRO A 200 16.66 -29.04 -11.27
N HIS A 201 16.99 -29.35 -12.51
CA HIS A 201 16.11 -29.56 -13.65
C HIS A 201 16.16 -31.06 -13.95
N GLN A 202 15.11 -31.82 -13.62
CA GLN A 202 14.81 -33.17 -14.13
C GLN A 202 13.28 -33.35 -14.04
N ASP A 203 12.56 -33.36 -15.17
CA ASP A 203 12.21 -34.53 -15.99
C ASP A 203 10.89 -35.15 -15.53
N MET A 204 9.80 -34.78 -16.22
CA MET A 204 8.63 -35.65 -16.42
C MET A 204 8.10 -35.43 -17.83
N GLU A 205 8.82 -36.01 -18.79
CA GLU A 205 8.19 -36.61 -19.96
C GLU A 205 7.48 -37.90 -19.50
N SER A 206 6.16 -37.91 -19.56
CA SER A 206 5.33 -39.09 -19.89
C SER A 206 3.87 -38.75 -19.60
N ILE A 207 3.12 -38.49 -20.68
CA ILE A 207 1.75 -38.95 -20.97
C ILE A 207 1.42 -38.29 -22.32
N ALA A 208 1.89 -38.94 -23.39
CA ALA A 208 1.49 -38.69 -24.76
C ALA A 208 1.09 -40.05 -25.37
N THR A 209 -0.09 -40.52 -25.01
CA THR A 209 -0.88 -41.61 -25.62
C THR A 209 -2.29 -41.41 -25.05
N GLN A 210 -3.40 -41.15 -25.75
CA GLN A 210 -3.77 -41.17 -27.17
C GLN A 210 -4.99 -40.24 -27.37
N PRO A 211 -5.28 -39.78 -28.60
CA PRO A 211 -6.56 -39.17 -28.96
C PRO A 211 -7.56 -40.27 -29.39
N HIS A 212 -8.58 -40.53 -28.58
CA HIS A 212 -9.77 -41.28 -29.02
C HIS A 212 -10.95 -40.30 -29.14
N TRP A 213 -11.19 -39.92 -30.39
CA TRP A 213 -12.47 -39.52 -30.95
C TRP A 213 -13.60 -40.41 -30.44
N PHE A 214 -14.72 -39.87 -29.96
CA PHE A 214 -16.07 -40.39 -30.25
C PHE A 214 -17.14 -39.46 -29.66
N TRP A 215 -17.87 -38.78 -30.54
CA TRP A 215 -19.26 -38.36 -30.33
C TRP A 215 -20.16 -39.56 -30.68
N PRO A 216 -21.31 -39.74 -30.02
CA PRO A 216 -22.59 -39.47 -30.72
C PRO A 216 -23.66 -38.84 -29.79
N SER A 217 -24.43 -37.87 -30.31
CA SER A 217 -25.85 -37.98 -30.73
C SER A 217 -26.85 -38.11 -29.59
#